data_AF-A0A6P1MBU6-F1
#
_entry.id   AF-A0A6P1MBU6-F1
#
_cell.length_a   1.000
_cell.length_b   1.000
_cell.length_c   1.000
_cell.angle_alpha   90.00
_cell.angle_beta   90.00
_cell.angle_gamma   90.00
#
_symmetry.space_group_name_H-M   'P 1'
#
loop_
_entity.id
_entity.type
_entity.pdbx_description
1 polymer ?
#
loop_
_entity_poly.entity_id
_entity_poly.type
_entity_poly.pdbx_seq_one_letter_code
_entity_poly.pdbx_strand_id
1 'polypeptide(L)'
;MKQKKKSMLSIFLVLIMVFGNMTSIFAATEKTSVNQALTETAKYLQQTVMDPQPGSIGGDWVVMALARSDYKVPQSYYDSYYTALEKHVKECKGILHDKKYSDYSRTIIALSAIGKDPANVAGYNLLTPLGDFNKTIWQGINGPIWALIALDSKNYPVPQNKDAEVQATRDMYVNEILKRQLADGGFSLTGGTTGAAKGDEIADTDITAMALQALAKYQNRTDVKAATEKALACLSKLQNENGGFSSWGTVNSESADQVIVALTELGVSVDDSRFVKNGHTLVENILQFNIKGNGFKHILSETSANQMATEQGFYALVSVQRQLDGKSSMYRMTDGKTAEASTQATGTDKTVSGLKDKNADVKAMPVTKEGRTFTDIKGHKNQKAIEALASRSIINGKTDTAFEPDATMTRAEFATIVVQALGLTPKADNVFKDVPDKAWYAGYVGTAYKYKIVSGISATDFNPNGSITRQEAASMVARAAALCGMNTNMDAATIQNTLAQFTDYVDAASWANSALAFCYSNDVLDKSDLTISPKAPIKRCEIAEMLYRMLGKADLM
;
A
#
# COMPACT_ATOMS: atom_id res chain seq x y z
N MET A 1 -37.18 -41.32 -21.48
CA MET A 1 -35.96 -40.84 -20.78
C MET A 1 -35.41 -39.50 -21.28
N LYS A 2 -35.43 -39.18 -22.58
CA LYS A 2 -34.89 -37.89 -23.11
C LYS A 2 -35.64 -36.63 -22.63
N GLN A 3 -36.96 -36.70 -22.44
CA GLN A 3 -37.78 -35.54 -22.05
C GLN A 3 -37.61 -35.17 -20.56
N LYS A 4 -37.50 -36.17 -19.66
CA LYS A 4 -37.17 -35.95 -18.23
C LYS A 4 -35.77 -35.34 -18.03
N LYS A 5 -34.78 -35.69 -18.86
CA LYS A 5 -33.42 -35.10 -18.82
C LYS A 5 -33.39 -33.62 -19.24
N LYS A 6 -34.19 -33.23 -20.24
CA LYS A 6 -34.32 -31.81 -20.63
C LYS A 6 -35.01 -30.97 -19.54
N SER A 7 -36.06 -31.50 -18.91
CA SER A 7 -36.77 -30.81 -17.82
C SER A 7 -35.88 -30.57 -16.60
N MET A 8 -35.04 -31.54 -16.22
CA MET A 8 -34.08 -31.41 -15.11
C MET A 8 -32.99 -30.37 -15.40
N LEU A 9 -32.49 -30.31 -16.64
CA LEU A 9 -31.46 -29.34 -17.04
C LEU A 9 -32.02 -27.90 -17.07
N SER A 10 -33.26 -27.71 -17.50
CA SER A 10 -33.93 -26.41 -17.47
C SER A 10 -34.22 -25.94 -16.05
N ILE A 11 -34.63 -26.84 -15.13
CA ILE A 11 -34.81 -26.51 -13.71
C ILE A 11 -33.48 -26.13 -13.06
N PHE A 12 -32.39 -26.84 -13.40
CA PHE A 12 -31.05 -26.53 -12.88
C PHE A 12 -30.51 -25.19 -13.40
N LEU A 13 -30.74 -24.85 -14.67
CA LEU A 13 -30.38 -23.55 -15.25
C LEU A 13 -31.21 -22.40 -14.68
N VAL A 14 -32.51 -22.61 -14.44
CA VAL A 14 -33.37 -21.63 -13.77
C VAL A 14 -32.94 -21.44 -12.32
N LEU A 15 -32.60 -22.51 -11.60
CA LEU A 15 -32.03 -22.42 -10.25
C LEU A 15 -30.71 -21.63 -10.25
N ILE A 16 -29.78 -21.90 -11.17
CA ILE A 16 -28.52 -21.14 -11.27
C ILE A 16 -28.77 -19.66 -11.58
N MET A 17 -29.70 -19.32 -12.47
CA MET A 17 -30.06 -17.93 -12.75
C MET A 17 -30.77 -17.26 -11.58
N VAL A 18 -31.66 -17.96 -10.88
CA VAL A 18 -32.36 -17.42 -9.70
C VAL A 18 -31.38 -17.21 -8.55
N PHE A 19 -30.50 -18.18 -8.25
CA PHE A 19 -29.48 -18.04 -7.21
C PHE A 19 -28.43 -16.97 -7.55
N GLY A 20 -27.97 -16.90 -8.81
CA GLY A 20 -27.02 -15.87 -9.25
C GLY A 20 -27.60 -14.45 -9.25
N ASN A 21 -28.88 -14.30 -9.59
CA ASN A 21 -29.57 -13.01 -9.48
C ASN A 21 -29.83 -12.62 -8.02
N MET A 22 -30.19 -13.56 -7.14
CA MET A 22 -30.38 -13.27 -5.71
C MET A 22 -29.08 -12.80 -5.04
N THR A 23 -27.94 -13.44 -5.29
CA THR A 23 -26.63 -12.99 -4.74
C THR A 23 -26.26 -11.58 -5.18
N SER A 24 -26.56 -11.22 -6.44
CA SER A 24 -26.27 -9.86 -6.95
C SER A 24 -27.18 -8.78 -6.34
N ILE A 25 -28.42 -9.14 -6.00
CA ILE A 25 -29.38 -8.23 -5.36
C ILE A 25 -28.99 -7.98 -3.91
N PHE A 26 -28.63 -9.03 -3.15
CA PHE A 26 -28.18 -8.90 -1.77
C PHE A 26 -26.94 -8.01 -1.64
N ALA A 27 -25.92 -8.25 -2.46
CA ALA A 27 -24.70 -7.43 -2.47
C ALA A 27 -24.99 -5.95 -2.83
N ALA A 28 -25.93 -5.69 -3.74
CA ALA A 28 -26.34 -4.32 -4.10
C ALA A 28 -27.11 -3.62 -2.97
N THR A 29 -27.99 -4.35 -2.26
CA THR A 29 -28.74 -3.81 -1.12
C THR A 29 -27.83 -3.53 0.07
N GLU A 30 -26.88 -4.42 0.36
CA GLU A 30 -25.92 -4.23 1.44
C GLU A 30 -24.99 -3.04 1.18
N LYS A 31 -24.45 -2.94 -0.04
CA LYS A 31 -23.66 -1.77 -0.47
C LYS A 31 -24.43 -0.46 -0.31
N THR A 32 -25.75 -0.48 -0.57
CA THR A 32 -26.60 0.70 -0.39
C THR A 32 -26.74 1.08 1.08
N SER A 33 -27.04 0.12 1.97
CA SER A 33 -27.18 0.33 3.41
C SER A 33 -25.87 0.80 4.06
N VAL A 34 -24.74 0.18 3.70
CA VAL A 34 -23.40 0.58 4.16
C VAL A 34 -23.09 2.01 3.74
N ASN A 35 -23.30 2.37 2.47
CA ASN A 35 -23.02 3.72 1.97
C ASN A 35 -23.89 4.78 2.64
N GLN A 36 -25.15 4.45 2.95
CA GLN A 36 -26.04 5.35 3.67
C GLN A 36 -25.55 5.57 5.10
N ALA A 37 -25.33 4.50 5.87
CA ALA A 37 -24.87 4.58 7.25
C ALA A 37 -23.51 5.29 7.34
N LEU A 38 -22.60 5.03 6.39
CA LEU A 38 -21.30 5.68 6.29
C LEU A 38 -21.45 7.19 6.06
N THR A 39 -22.27 7.60 5.09
CA THR A 39 -22.48 9.03 4.76
C THR A 39 -23.11 9.79 5.92
N GLU A 40 -24.11 9.19 6.57
CA GLU A 40 -24.79 9.79 7.73
C GLU A 40 -23.83 9.91 8.92
N THR A 41 -23.04 8.86 9.20
CA THR A 41 -22.06 8.85 10.30
C THR A 41 -20.91 9.83 10.04
N ALA A 42 -20.40 9.90 8.81
CA ALA A 42 -19.36 10.86 8.42
C ALA A 42 -19.82 12.31 8.66
N LYS A 43 -21.05 12.63 8.25
CA LYS A 43 -21.66 13.94 8.49
C LYS A 43 -21.79 14.23 9.99
N TYR A 44 -22.26 13.26 10.78
CA TYR A 44 -22.36 13.38 12.22
C TYR A 44 -21.00 13.62 12.89
N LEU A 45 -19.97 12.87 12.53
CA LEU A 45 -18.61 13.01 13.05
C LEU A 45 -18.01 14.37 12.69
N GLN A 46 -18.16 14.84 11.45
CA GLN A 46 -17.70 16.18 11.05
C GLN A 46 -18.40 17.30 11.83
N GLN A 47 -19.68 17.12 12.20
CA GLN A 47 -20.45 18.11 12.96
C GLN A 47 -20.14 18.10 14.47
N THR A 48 -19.81 16.94 15.03
CA THR A 48 -19.57 16.76 16.47
C THR A 48 -18.10 16.87 16.85
N VAL A 49 -17.20 16.59 15.92
CA VAL A 49 -15.74 16.71 16.07
C VAL A 49 -15.25 17.75 15.06
N MET A 50 -15.66 19.01 15.24
CA MET A 50 -15.35 20.09 14.29
C MET A 50 -13.87 20.46 14.25
N ASP A 51 -13.21 20.44 15.41
CA ASP A 51 -11.80 20.81 15.60
C ASP A 51 -11.03 19.62 16.22
N PRO A 52 -10.77 18.55 15.44
CA PRO A 52 -10.10 17.36 15.94
C PRO A 52 -8.72 17.71 16.52
N GLN A 53 -8.42 17.15 17.71
CA GLN A 53 -7.14 17.30 18.37
C GLN A 53 -6.30 16.02 18.26
N PRO A 54 -4.96 16.09 18.27
CA PRO A 54 -4.12 14.90 18.38
C PRO A 54 -4.51 14.02 19.57
N GLY A 55 -4.68 12.72 19.34
CA GLY A 55 -5.16 11.80 20.38
C GLY A 55 -6.10 10.74 19.80
N SER A 56 -6.53 9.77 20.61
CA SER A 56 -7.34 8.65 20.11
C SER A 56 -8.76 9.08 19.67
N ILE A 57 -9.66 9.24 20.64
CA ILE A 57 -11.08 9.54 20.42
C ILE A 57 -11.25 11.04 20.18
N GLY A 58 -12.00 11.40 19.13
CA GLY A 58 -12.17 12.79 18.68
C GLY A 58 -10.93 13.35 17.98
N GLY A 59 -10.01 12.48 17.58
CA GLY A 59 -8.71 12.85 17.01
C GLY A 59 -8.29 11.96 15.86
N ASP A 60 -7.19 11.25 16.03
CA ASP A 60 -6.48 10.45 15.03
C ASP A 60 -7.40 9.47 14.30
N TRP A 61 -8.30 8.80 15.03
CA TRP A 61 -9.23 7.82 14.45
C TRP A 61 -10.25 8.46 13.51
N VAL A 62 -10.90 9.55 13.93
CA VAL A 62 -11.84 10.32 13.09
C VAL A 62 -11.16 10.85 11.85
N VAL A 63 -9.98 11.47 12.03
CA VAL A 63 -9.21 12.08 10.94
C VAL A 63 -8.84 11.03 9.90
N MET A 64 -8.31 9.88 10.34
CA MET A 64 -8.01 8.75 9.47
C MET A 64 -9.26 8.25 8.74
N ALA A 65 -10.33 7.96 9.48
CA ALA A 65 -11.56 7.38 8.92
C ALA A 65 -12.19 8.29 7.87
N LEU A 66 -12.31 9.59 8.17
CA LEU A 66 -12.85 10.58 7.25
C LEU A 66 -11.99 10.69 6.00
N ALA A 67 -10.66 10.78 6.14
CA ALA A 67 -9.73 10.89 5.01
C ALA A 67 -9.72 9.65 4.10
N ARG A 68 -10.04 8.47 4.65
CA ARG A 68 -10.10 7.20 3.91
C ARG A 68 -11.49 6.89 3.36
N SER A 69 -12.51 7.64 3.77
CA SER A 69 -13.87 7.52 3.26
C SER A 69 -14.05 8.22 1.90
N ASP A 70 -15.17 7.95 1.22
CA ASP A 70 -15.59 8.73 0.06
C ASP A 70 -16.41 9.99 0.43
N TYR A 71 -16.63 10.24 1.72
CA TYR A 71 -17.29 11.46 2.17
C TYR A 71 -16.39 12.67 1.96
N LYS A 72 -16.94 13.75 1.39
CA LYS A 72 -16.19 14.98 1.11
C LYS A 72 -16.02 15.80 2.37
N VAL A 73 -14.80 15.84 2.88
CA VAL A 73 -14.42 16.69 4.01
C VAL A 73 -13.57 17.86 3.51
N PRO A 74 -13.89 19.12 3.88
CA PRO A 74 -13.09 20.26 3.49
C PRO A 74 -11.64 20.12 3.94
N GLN A 75 -10.68 20.46 3.08
CA GLN A 75 -9.26 20.39 3.39
C GLN A 75 -8.88 21.17 4.68
N SER A 76 -9.58 22.25 4.97
CA SER A 76 -9.40 23.05 6.19
C SER A 76 -9.58 22.25 7.49
N TYR A 77 -10.37 21.17 7.46
CA TYR A 77 -10.55 20.25 8.59
C TYR A 77 -9.27 19.47 8.91
N TYR A 78 -8.58 19.00 7.87
CA TYR A 78 -7.31 18.28 8.02
C TYR A 78 -6.16 19.23 8.33
N ASP A 79 -6.20 20.44 7.78
CA ASP A 79 -5.22 21.48 8.08
C ASP A 79 -5.32 21.98 9.52
N SER A 80 -6.54 22.07 10.10
CA SER A 80 -6.74 22.43 11.51
C SER A 80 -6.18 21.34 12.44
N TYR A 81 -6.47 20.07 12.17
CA TYR A 81 -5.86 18.93 12.87
C TYR A 81 -4.33 19.00 12.80
N TYR A 82 -3.77 19.16 11.60
CA TYR A 82 -2.32 19.17 11.40
C TYR A 82 -1.66 20.36 12.13
N THR A 83 -2.29 21.52 12.13
CA THR A 83 -1.83 22.69 12.89
C THR A 83 -1.83 22.43 14.40
N ALA A 84 -2.89 21.81 14.93
CA ALA A 84 -2.97 21.41 16.32
C ALA A 84 -1.89 20.38 16.68
N LEU A 85 -1.62 19.43 15.78
CA LEU A 85 -0.54 18.47 15.93
C LEU A 85 0.84 19.12 15.94
N GLU A 86 1.15 20.01 14.99
CA GLU A 86 2.44 20.71 14.97
C GLU A 86 2.68 21.50 16.26
N LYS A 87 1.62 22.13 16.80
CA LYS A 87 1.69 22.80 18.10
C LYS A 87 1.98 21.80 19.23
N HIS A 88 1.20 20.72 19.32
CA HIS A 88 1.37 19.70 20.36
C HIS A 88 2.77 19.07 20.34
N VAL A 89 3.27 18.72 19.14
CA VAL A 89 4.61 18.15 18.94
C VAL A 89 5.71 19.13 19.39
N LYS A 90 5.57 20.43 19.11
CA LYS A 90 6.53 21.43 19.62
C LYS A 90 6.51 21.53 21.14
N GLU A 91 5.32 21.55 21.73
CA GLU A 91 5.14 21.66 23.19
C GLU A 91 5.70 20.44 23.93
N CYS A 92 5.50 19.24 23.40
CA CYS A 92 6.06 18.00 23.96
C CYS A 92 7.47 17.67 23.46
N LYS A 93 8.10 18.55 22.68
CA LYS A 93 9.45 18.37 22.10
C LYS A 93 9.61 17.06 21.33
N GLY A 94 8.58 16.68 20.58
CA GLY A 94 8.53 15.44 19.79
C GLY A 94 8.26 14.17 20.59
N ILE A 95 8.12 14.26 21.92
CA ILE A 95 7.83 13.11 22.79
C ILE A 95 6.32 13.06 23.04
N LEU A 96 5.57 12.36 22.19
CA LEU A 96 4.12 12.22 22.36
C LEU A 96 3.77 11.47 23.65
N HIS A 97 4.55 10.45 24.01
CA HIS A 97 4.42 9.74 25.29
C HIS A 97 5.67 8.90 25.60
N ASP A 98 6.02 8.77 26.88
CA ASP A 98 7.16 7.96 27.35
C ASP A 98 6.91 6.44 27.39
N LYS A 99 5.64 6.01 27.26
CA LYS A 99 5.21 4.61 27.46
C LYS A 99 4.14 4.18 26.47
N LYS A 100 3.27 5.09 26.02
CA LYS A 100 2.23 4.77 25.03
C LYS A 100 2.73 4.97 23.61
N TYR A 101 3.57 4.04 23.14
CA TYR A 101 4.12 4.08 21.78
C TYR A 101 3.04 3.95 20.69
N SER A 102 1.87 3.43 21.06
CA SER A 102 0.65 3.47 20.25
C SER A 102 0.21 4.89 19.88
N ASP A 103 0.60 5.92 20.63
CA ASP A 103 0.24 7.32 20.36
C ASP A 103 0.96 7.81 19.10
N TYR A 104 2.27 7.52 18.96
CA TYR A 104 3.01 7.72 17.71
C TYR A 104 2.35 6.96 16.57
N SER A 105 2.04 5.68 16.79
CA SER A 105 1.48 4.82 15.76
C SER A 105 0.16 5.36 15.20
N ARG A 106 -0.79 5.75 16.06
CA ARG A 106 -2.07 6.33 15.64
C ARG A 106 -1.89 7.67 14.92
N THR A 107 -1.02 8.54 15.43
CA THR A 107 -0.70 9.82 14.79
C THR A 107 -0.09 9.59 13.39
N ILE A 108 0.84 8.65 13.24
CA ILE A 108 1.44 8.29 11.94
C ILE A 108 0.37 7.82 10.96
N ILE A 109 -0.58 7.01 11.40
CA ILE A 109 -1.68 6.50 10.56
C ILE A 109 -2.58 7.66 10.10
N ALA A 110 -2.96 8.56 11.02
CA ALA A 110 -3.75 9.75 10.68
C ALA A 110 -3.03 10.65 9.68
N LEU A 111 -1.75 10.97 9.91
CA LEU A 111 -0.90 11.75 8.99
C LEU A 111 -0.79 11.10 7.61
N SER A 112 -0.61 9.78 7.59
CA SER A 112 -0.53 9.01 6.35
C SER A 112 -1.82 9.12 5.55
N ALA A 113 -2.97 9.09 6.23
CA ALA A 113 -4.29 9.18 5.61
C ALA A 113 -4.54 10.56 4.98
N ILE A 114 -4.11 11.64 5.65
CA ILE A 114 -4.27 13.02 5.17
C ILE A 114 -3.10 13.50 4.27
N GLY A 115 -2.15 12.61 3.97
CA GLY A 115 -1.04 12.90 3.06
C GLY A 115 0.08 13.77 3.65
N LYS A 116 0.19 13.88 4.97
CA LYS A 116 1.27 14.60 5.67
C LYS A 116 2.41 13.64 6.02
N ASP A 117 3.63 14.14 6.05
CA ASP A 117 4.83 13.33 6.30
C ASP A 117 5.10 13.18 7.81
N PRO A 118 4.96 11.98 8.40
CA PRO A 118 5.27 11.76 9.81
C PRO A 118 6.77 11.85 10.13
N ALA A 119 7.65 11.83 9.13
CA ALA A 119 9.09 11.99 9.34
C ALA A 119 9.49 13.45 9.61
N ASN A 120 8.60 14.41 9.36
CA ASN A 120 8.86 15.83 9.58
C ASN A 120 7.58 16.56 10.03
N VAL A 121 7.29 16.46 11.32
CA VAL A 121 6.22 17.22 11.97
C VAL A 121 6.88 18.21 12.91
N ALA A 122 6.78 19.50 12.59
CA ALA A 122 7.41 20.57 13.37
C ALA A 122 8.92 20.37 13.65
N GLY A 123 9.66 19.72 12.73
CA GLY A 123 11.08 19.41 12.88
C GLY A 123 11.37 18.11 13.64
N TYR A 124 10.36 17.34 14.03
CA TYR A 124 10.49 16.04 14.69
C TYR A 124 10.07 14.90 13.78
N ASN A 125 10.80 13.80 13.85
CA ASN A 125 10.47 12.55 13.16
C ASN A 125 9.66 11.65 14.11
N LEU A 126 8.35 11.57 13.88
CA LEU A 126 7.45 10.77 14.71
C LEU A 126 7.54 9.27 14.44
N LEU A 127 8.23 8.85 13.37
CA LEU A 127 8.53 7.43 13.13
C LEU A 127 9.63 6.94 14.09
N THR A 128 10.65 7.77 14.39
CA THR A 128 11.86 7.38 15.14
C THR A 128 11.58 6.55 16.41
N PRO A 129 10.58 6.89 17.25
CA PRO A 129 10.24 6.09 18.43
C PRO A 129 9.91 4.63 18.13
N LEU A 130 9.31 4.33 16.97
CA LEU A 130 9.03 2.95 16.54
C LEU A 130 10.29 2.15 16.16
N GLY A 131 11.47 2.79 16.17
CA GLY A 131 12.77 2.15 16.08
C GLY A 131 13.28 1.57 17.41
N ASP A 132 12.61 1.83 18.54
CA ASP A 132 12.95 1.28 19.86
C ASP A 132 12.06 0.08 20.17
N PHE A 133 12.62 -1.13 20.09
CA PHE A 133 11.85 -2.35 20.28
C PHE A 133 11.34 -2.47 21.72
N ASN A 134 12.22 -2.26 22.71
CA ASN A 134 11.90 -2.45 24.12
C ASN A 134 10.79 -1.50 24.57
N LYS A 135 10.87 -0.22 24.17
CA LYS A 135 9.82 0.74 24.52
C LYS A 135 8.53 0.49 23.77
N THR A 136 8.59 0.04 22.52
CA THR A 136 7.39 -0.27 21.74
C THR A 136 6.63 -1.45 22.36
N ILE A 137 7.30 -2.53 22.76
CA ILE A 137 6.63 -3.71 23.35
C ILE A 137 6.19 -3.51 24.81
N TRP A 138 6.51 -2.37 25.44
CA TRP A 138 6.15 -2.09 26.83
C TRP A 138 4.63 -2.11 27.04
N GLN A 139 3.83 -1.71 26.04
CA GLN A 139 2.37 -1.80 26.10
C GLN A 139 1.80 -3.22 25.89
N GLY A 140 2.66 -4.25 25.97
CA GLY A 140 2.29 -5.60 25.57
C GLY A 140 2.06 -5.70 24.07
N ILE A 141 1.19 -6.61 23.65
CA ILE A 141 0.97 -6.93 22.22
C ILE A 141 0.43 -5.73 21.42
N ASN A 142 -0.24 -4.78 22.07
CA ASN A 142 -0.74 -3.57 21.43
C ASN A 142 0.37 -2.73 20.79
N GLY A 143 1.56 -2.69 21.41
CA GLY A 143 2.71 -1.98 20.89
C GLY A 143 3.11 -2.43 19.48
N PRO A 144 3.56 -3.69 19.29
CA PRO A 144 3.95 -4.21 17.99
C PRO A 144 2.80 -4.24 16.98
N ILE A 145 1.54 -4.47 17.41
CA ILE A 145 0.37 -4.38 16.53
C ILE A 145 0.28 -2.99 15.90
N TRP A 146 0.19 -1.94 16.72
CA TRP A 146 0.05 -0.58 16.23
C TRP A 146 1.30 -0.10 15.48
N ALA A 147 2.50 -0.51 15.90
CA ALA A 147 3.74 -0.18 15.21
C ALA A 147 3.77 -0.74 13.79
N LEU A 148 3.37 -2.01 13.60
CA LEU A 148 3.29 -2.62 12.27
C LEU A 148 2.23 -1.93 11.40
N ILE A 149 1.02 -1.70 11.93
CA ILE A 149 -0.05 -1.00 11.20
C ILE A 149 0.45 0.39 10.74
N ALA A 150 1.10 1.14 11.63
CA ALA A 150 1.64 2.47 11.32
C ALA A 150 2.73 2.43 10.25
N LEU A 151 3.75 1.59 10.44
CA LEU A 151 4.86 1.45 9.50
C LEU A 151 4.41 0.94 8.14
N ASP A 152 3.43 0.04 8.11
CA ASP A 152 2.96 -0.56 6.87
C ASP A 152 1.94 0.28 6.12
N SER A 153 1.37 1.30 6.77
CA SER A 153 0.35 2.16 6.17
C SER A 153 0.79 2.82 4.85
N LYS A 154 2.04 3.29 4.78
CA LYS A 154 2.71 3.73 3.55
C LYS A 154 4.06 3.05 3.32
N ASN A 155 4.26 1.86 3.90
CA ASN A 155 5.52 1.11 3.80
C ASN A 155 6.76 1.91 4.27
N TYR A 156 6.61 2.68 5.35
CA TYR A 156 7.73 3.41 5.97
C TYR A 156 8.85 2.46 6.38
N PRO A 157 10.13 2.79 6.16
CA PRO A 157 11.22 2.03 6.77
C PRO A 157 11.09 2.05 8.29
N VAL A 158 11.55 0.99 8.97
CA VAL A 158 11.74 1.07 10.43
C VAL A 158 12.89 2.05 10.64
N PRO A 159 12.68 3.18 11.33
CA PRO A 159 13.71 4.20 11.47
C PRO A 159 14.78 3.73 12.45
N GLN A 160 16.00 4.19 12.20
CA GLN A 160 17.09 3.98 13.15
C GLN A 160 16.90 4.90 14.35
N ASN A 161 16.85 4.31 15.54
CA ASN A 161 16.80 5.04 16.79
C ASN A 161 18.12 4.79 17.54
N LYS A 162 19.01 5.78 17.52
CA LYS A 162 20.34 5.67 18.15
C LYS A 162 20.28 5.55 19.67
N ASP A 163 19.16 5.96 20.26
CA ASP A 163 18.93 5.91 21.71
C ASP A 163 18.21 4.63 22.13
N ALA A 164 17.81 3.77 21.17
CA ALA A 164 17.19 2.49 21.46
C ALA A 164 18.23 1.51 22.00
N GLU A 165 17.95 0.93 23.17
CA GLU A 165 18.73 -0.19 23.71
C GLU A 165 18.70 -1.40 22.75
N VAL A 166 17.53 -1.64 22.16
CA VAL A 166 17.32 -2.68 21.17
C VAL A 166 16.65 -2.04 19.95
N GLN A 167 17.42 -1.95 18.86
CA GLN A 167 16.90 -1.46 17.57
C GLN A 167 15.83 -2.42 17.04
N ALA A 168 14.65 -1.88 16.78
CA ALA A 168 13.55 -2.65 16.21
C ALA A 168 13.79 -3.00 14.75
N THR A 169 13.21 -4.12 14.34
CA THR A 169 12.98 -4.50 12.94
C THR A 169 11.53 -4.94 12.77
N ARG A 170 11.04 -4.99 11.53
CA ARG A 170 9.70 -5.51 11.24
C ARG A 170 9.53 -6.94 11.75
N ASP A 171 10.51 -7.80 11.47
CA ASP A 171 10.45 -9.21 11.88
C ASP A 171 10.41 -9.37 13.40
N MET A 172 11.05 -8.49 14.17
CA MET A 172 10.95 -8.52 15.63
C MET A 172 9.52 -8.23 16.11
N TYR A 173 8.82 -7.25 15.53
CA TYR A 173 7.43 -7.00 15.87
C TYR A 173 6.50 -8.14 15.44
N VAL A 174 6.69 -8.68 14.22
CA VAL A 174 5.93 -9.85 13.76
C VAL A 174 6.14 -11.04 14.69
N ASN A 175 7.39 -11.36 15.01
CA ASN A 175 7.73 -12.49 15.89
C ASN A 175 7.20 -12.30 17.31
N GLU A 176 7.20 -11.07 17.82
CA GLU A 176 6.64 -10.76 19.15
C GLU A 176 5.13 -10.97 19.20
N ILE A 177 4.40 -10.62 18.12
CA ILE A 177 2.97 -10.95 18.00
C ILE A 177 2.80 -12.47 17.95
N LEU A 178 3.50 -13.17 17.05
CA LEU A 178 3.37 -14.62 16.87
C LEU A 178 3.67 -15.40 18.16
N LYS A 179 4.68 -14.98 18.92
CA LYS A 179 5.06 -15.59 20.20
C LYS A 179 3.94 -15.56 21.23
N ARG A 180 3.00 -14.62 21.13
CA ARG A 180 1.88 -14.44 22.06
C ARG A 180 0.61 -15.19 21.64
N GLN A 181 0.64 -15.95 20.54
CA GLN A 181 -0.50 -16.76 20.14
C GLN A 181 -0.83 -17.79 21.23
N LEU A 182 -2.09 -17.80 21.65
CA LEU A 182 -2.61 -18.66 22.69
C LEU A 182 -2.93 -20.06 22.16
N ALA A 183 -3.18 -21.00 23.08
CA ALA A 183 -3.44 -22.40 22.74
C ALA A 183 -4.76 -22.59 21.95
N ASP A 184 -5.73 -21.70 22.15
CA ASP A 184 -6.99 -21.67 21.40
C ASP A 184 -6.85 -21.06 19.98
N GLY A 185 -5.68 -20.50 19.68
CA GLY A 185 -5.32 -19.93 18.39
C GLY A 185 -5.48 -18.41 18.30
N GLY A 186 -6.10 -17.76 19.28
CA GLY A 186 -6.25 -16.31 19.30
C GLY A 186 -5.13 -15.60 20.07
N PHE A 187 -5.41 -14.35 20.44
CA PHE A 187 -4.52 -13.47 21.17
C PHE A 187 -5.30 -12.73 22.26
N SER A 188 -4.62 -12.33 23.33
CA SER A 188 -5.15 -11.45 24.37
C SER A 188 -4.11 -10.39 24.74
N LEU A 189 -4.51 -9.37 25.50
CA LEU A 189 -3.66 -8.22 25.78
C LEU A 189 -2.33 -8.60 26.48
N THR A 190 -2.42 -9.50 27.45
CA THR A 190 -1.33 -9.94 28.34
C THR A 190 -0.99 -11.42 28.20
N GLY A 191 -1.75 -12.16 27.39
CA GLY A 191 -1.54 -13.58 27.10
C GLY A 191 -0.15 -13.88 26.55
N GLY A 192 0.39 -15.05 26.93
CA GLY A 192 1.74 -15.47 26.52
C GLY A 192 2.89 -14.68 27.19
N THR A 193 2.61 -13.87 28.22
CA THR A 193 3.62 -13.15 29.01
C THR A 193 3.77 -13.71 30.42
N THR A 194 4.89 -13.41 31.07
CA THR A 194 5.12 -13.76 32.48
C THR A 194 4.20 -13.01 33.46
N GLY A 195 3.51 -11.97 33.00
CA GLY A 195 2.54 -11.19 33.79
C GLY A 195 1.08 -11.55 33.53
N ALA A 196 0.81 -12.62 32.76
CA ALA A 196 -0.54 -13.07 32.47
C ALA A 196 -1.26 -13.49 33.76
N ALA A 197 -2.43 -12.89 34.01
CA ALA A 197 -3.35 -13.30 35.05
C ALA A 197 -4.26 -14.43 34.56
N LYS A 198 -4.96 -15.10 35.48
CA LYS A 198 -5.95 -16.11 35.14
C LYS A 198 -7.05 -15.49 34.27
N GLY A 199 -7.28 -16.07 33.10
CA GLY A 199 -8.18 -15.58 32.06
C GLY A 199 -7.44 -14.99 30.86
N ASP A 200 -6.18 -14.57 31.01
CA ASP A 200 -5.38 -14.05 29.89
C ASP A 200 -4.91 -15.15 28.94
N GLU A 201 -5.05 -16.42 29.34
CA GLU A 201 -4.84 -17.61 28.51
C GLU A 201 -5.96 -17.87 27.49
N ILE A 202 -7.01 -17.06 27.49
CA ILE A 202 -8.17 -17.14 26.58
C ILE A 202 -8.09 -15.98 25.59
N ALA A 203 -8.35 -16.26 24.31
CA ALA A 203 -8.41 -15.26 23.27
C ALA A 203 -9.46 -14.17 23.54
N ASP A 204 -9.04 -12.93 23.35
CA ASP A 204 -9.91 -11.75 23.31
C ASP A 204 -10.23 -11.42 21.84
N THR A 205 -11.48 -11.10 21.55
CA THR A 205 -11.94 -10.84 20.17
C THR A 205 -11.18 -9.66 19.56
N ASP A 206 -11.14 -8.53 20.26
CA ASP A 206 -10.57 -7.28 19.78
C ASP A 206 -9.07 -7.45 19.52
N ILE A 207 -8.31 -7.97 20.49
CA ILE A 207 -6.87 -8.17 20.34
C ILE A 207 -6.55 -9.22 19.28
N THR A 208 -7.36 -10.28 19.17
CA THR A 208 -7.17 -11.29 18.11
C THR A 208 -7.36 -10.67 16.73
N ALA A 209 -8.40 -9.87 16.54
CA ALA A 209 -8.67 -9.18 15.29
C ALA A 209 -7.60 -8.13 14.97
N MET A 210 -7.19 -7.32 15.94
CA MET A 210 -6.12 -6.32 15.76
C MET A 210 -4.77 -6.97 15.43
N ALA A 211 -4.45 -8.13 16.01
CA ALA A 211 -3.25 -8.90 15.63
C ALA A 211 -3.32 -9.33 14.15
N LEU A 212 -4.49 -9.77 13.67
CA LEU A 212 -4.70 -10.09 12.26
C LEU A 212 -4.55 -8.88 11.34
N GLN A 213 -5.03 -7.70 11.74
CA GLN A 213 -4.84 -6.45 10.99
C GLN A 213 -3.34 -6.15 10.78
N ALA A 214 -2.53 -6.29 11.83
CA ALA A 214 -1.08 -6.09 11.74
C ALA A 214 -0.36 -7.17 10.90
N LEU A 215 -0.78 -8.43 11.02
CA LEU A 215 -0.18 -9.56 10.31
C LEU A 215 -0.60 -9.68 8.84
N ALA A 216 -1.58 -8.91 8.38
CA ALA A 216 -2.17 -9.04 7.05
C ALA A 216 -1.17 -8.83 5.90
N LYS A 217 -0.09 -8.07 6.10
CA LYS A 217 0.95 -7.85 5.08
C LYS A 217 2.02 -8.93 5.02
N TYR A 218 2.05 -9.82 6.02
CA TYR A 218 3.12 -10.80 6.20
C TYR A 218 2.67 -12.23 5.85
N GLN A 219 1.58 -12.38 5.09
CA GLN A 219 0.99 -13.67 4.71
C GLN A 219 1.86 -14.51 3.75
N ASN A 220 2.95 -13.94 3.22
CA ASN A 220 3.98 -14.66 2.49
C ASN A 220 4.86 -15.52 3.41
N ARG A 221 4.91 -15.22 4.73
CA ARG A 221 5.57 -16.06 5.73
C ARG A 221 4.64 -17.19 6.17
N THR A 222 5.14 -18.42 6.15
CA THR A 222 4.33 -19.62 6.44
C THR A 222 3.87 -19.70 7.89
N ASP A 223 4.70 -19.24 8.83
CA ASP A 223 4.37 -19.17 10.25
C ASP A 223 3.28 -18.13 10.54
N VAL A 224 3.37 -16.95 9.92
CA VAL A 224 2.32 -15.92 9.98
C VAL A 224 1.01 -16.46 9.43
N LYS A 225 1.04 -17.07 8.22
CA LYS A 225 -0.16 -17.64 7.61
C LYS A 225 -0.80 -18.71 8.51
N ALA A 226 0.00 -19.59 9.11
CA ALA A 226 -0.50 -20.61 10.03
C ALA A 226 -1.13 -20.02 11.30
N ALA A 227 -0.52 -18.97 11.86
CA ALA A 227 -1.08 -18.25 13.00
C ALA A 227 -2.38 -17.53 12.62
N THR A 228 -2.44 -16.90 11.44
CA THR A 228 -3.63 -16.24 10.92
C THR A 228 -4.81 -17.19 10.77
N GLU A 229 -4.62 -18.39 10.21
CA GLU A 229 -5.71 -19.37 10.07
C GLU A 229 -6.23 -19.85 11.43
N LYS A 230 -5.35 -20.05 12.42
CA LYS A 230 -5.76 -20.40 13.79
C LYS A 230 -6.57 -19.28 14.44
N ALA A 231 -6.15 -18.03 14.28
CA ALA A 231 -6.84 -16.87 14.82
C ALA A 231 -8.20 -16.63 14.13
N LEU A 232 -8.30 -16.80 12.81
CA LEU A 232 -9.59 -16.76 12.09
C LEU A 232 -10.54 -17.86 12.56
N ALA A 233 -10.03 -19.08 12.79
CA ALA A 233 -10.82 -20.17 13.35
C ALA A 233 -11.26 -19.88 14.80
N CYS A 234 -10.41 -19.24 15.59
CA CYS A 234 -10.73 -18.79 16.95
C CYS A 234 -11.85 -17.74 16.92
N LEU A 235 -11.71 -16.68 16.11
CA LEU A 235 -12.75 -15.64 15.95
C LEU A 235 -14.07 -16.23 15.46
N SER A 236 -14.05 -17.14 14.48
CA SER A 236 -15.29 -17.81 14.02
C SER A 236 -15.99 -18.60 15.14
N LYS A 237 -15.26 -19.13 16.12
CA LYS A 237 -15.84 -19.81 17.30
C LYS A 237 -16.35 -18.83 18.36
N LEU A 238 -15.69 -17.68 18.51
CA LEU A 238 -16.07 -16.63 19.45
C LEU A 238 -17.32 -15.86 18.98
N GLN A 239 -17.61 -15.87 17.68
CA GLN A 239 -18.75 -15.16 17.12
C GLN A 239 -20.08 -15.73 17.62
N ASN A 240 -20.96 -14.82 18.03
CA ASN A 240 -22.25 -15.07 18.61
C ASN A 240 -23.26 -15.55 17.55
N GLU A 241 -24.35 -16.19 18.00
CA GLU A 241 -25.42 -16.68 17.13
C GLU A 241 -26.13 -15.58 16.30
N ASN A 242 -26.04 -14.32 16.71
CA ASN A 242 -26.61 -13.16 16.03
C ASN A 242 -25.61 -12.47 15.07
N GLY A 243 -24.51 -13.13 14.75
CA GLY A 243 -23.46 -12.62 13.85
C GLY A 243 -22.52 -11.59 14.48
N GLY A 244 -22.72 -11.21 15.75
CA GLY A 244 -21.88 -10.24 16.46
C GLY A 244 -20.80 -10.89 17.33
N PHE A 245 -20.19 -10.08 18.19
CA PHE A 245 -19.19 -10.51 19.15
C PHE A 245 -19.50 -9.97 20.54
N SER A 246 -18.93 -10.62 21.56
CA SER A 246 -18.92 -10.12 22.92
C SER A 246 -17.50 -9.91 23.42
N SER A 247 -17.32 -8.84 24.19
CA SER A 247 -16.14 -8.62 25.02
C SER A 247 -16.60 -8.49 26.48
N TRP A 248 -15.91 -9.18 27.39
CA TRP A 248 -16.28 -9.25 28.82
C TRP A 248 -17.75 -9.61 29.09
N GLY A 249 -18.34 -10.47 28.24
CA GLY A 249 -19.73 -10.92 28.36
C GLY A 249 -20.78 -9.96 27.79
N THR A 250 -20.36 -8.82 27.24
CA THR A 250 -21.26 -7.80 26.67
C THR A 250 -21.18 -7.83 25.15
N VAL A 251 -22.32 -8.07 24.48
CA VAL A 251 -22.47 -7.89 23.03
C VAL A 251 -22.30 -6.41 22.70
N ASN A 252 -21.31 -6.07 21.87
CA ASN A 252 -20.99 -4.70 21.53
C ASN A 252 -20.63 -4.56 20.04
N SER A 253 -20.61 -3.32 19.54
CA SER A 253 -20.27 -3.03 18.14
C SER A 253 -18.77 -3.13 17.87
N GLU A 254 -17.94 -2.61 18.77
CA GLU A 254 -16.51 -2.44 18.56
C GLU A 254 -15.78 -3.76 18.29
N SER A 255 -16.14 -4.83 19.00
CA SER A 255 -15.57 -6.15 18.78
C SER A 255 -15.88 -6.70 17.38
N ALA A 256 -17.08 -6.44 16.85
CA ALA A 256 -17.43 -6.81 15.47
C ALA A 256 -16.73 -5.90 14.45
N ASP A 257 -16.58 -4.60 14.76
CA ASP A 257 -15.84 -3.64 13.94
C ASP A 257 -14.39 -4.09 13.73
N GLN A 258 -13.68 -4.50 14.80
CA GLN A 258 -12.31 -4.98 14.70
C GLN A 258 -12.19 -6.20 13.77
N VAL A 259 -13.12 -7.14 13.86
CA VAL A 259 -13.13 -8.35 13.03
C VAL A 259 -13.37 -8.00 11.56
N ILE A 260 -14.31 -7.09 11.26
CA ILE A 260 -14.53 -6.59 9.90
C ILE A 260 -13.24 -5.97 9.33
N VAL A 261 -12.55 -5.13 10.10
CA VAL A 261 -11.29 -4.54 9.66
C VAL A 261 -10.23 -5.62 9.44
N ALA A 262 -10.13 -6.62 10.32
CA ALA A 262 -9.20 -7.74 10.14
C ALA A 262 -9.46 -8.52 8.85
N LEU A 263 -10.71 -8.87 8.56
CA LEU A 263 -11.08 -9.59 7.33
C LEU A 263 -10.73 -8.78 6.08
N THR A 264 -11.12 -7.50 6.08
CA THR A 264 -10.86 -6.61 4.93
C THR A 264 -9.38 -6.33 4.71
N GLU A 265 -8.57 -6.19 5.77
CA GLU A 265 -7.09 -6.08 5.68
C GLU A 265 -6.44 -7.35 5.11
N LEU A 266 -6.97 -8.53 5.45
CA LEU A 266 -6.53 -9.83 4.92
C LEU A 266 -7.02 -10.09 3.49
N GLY A 267 -7.91 -9.26 2.94
CA GLY A 267 -8.57 -9.49 1.67
C GLY A 267 -9.60 -10.64 1.72
N VAL A 268 -10.04 -11.02 2.92
CA VAL A 268 -11.13 -11.98 3.13
C VAL A 268 -12.45 -11.23 2.99
N SER A 269 -13.39 -11.80 2.23
CA SER A 269 -14.71 -11.22 2.05
C SER A 269 -15.45 -11.08 3.38
N VAL A 270 -16.16 -9.98 3.57
CA VAL A 270 -17.04 -9.78 4.74
C VAL A 270 -18.22 -10.77 4.78
N ASP A 271 -18.50 -11.45 3.67
CA ASP A 271 -19.48 -12.53 3.55
C ASP A 271 -18.85 -13.94 3.70
N ASP A 272 -17.62 -14.03 4.16
CA ASP A 272 -16.95 -15.33 4.37
C ASP A 272 -17.82 -16.20 5.29
N SER A 273 -18.17 -17.40 4.79
CA SER A 273 -19.08 -18.33 5.47
C SER A 273 -18.67 -18.70 6.91
N ARG A 274 -17.39 -18.56 7.27
CA ARG A 274 -16.92 -18.75 8.66
C ARG A 274 -17.53 -17.72 9.61
N PHE A 275 -17.89 -16.55 9.09
CA PHE A 275 -18.38 -15.39 9.82
C PHE A 275 -19.86 -15.09 9.61
N VAL A 276 -20.62 -16.05 9.07
CA VAL A 276 -22.09 -15.98 8.97
C VAL A 276 -22.70 -16.95 9.98
N LYS A 277 -23.47 -16.45 10.94
CA LYS A 277 -24.07 -17.26 12.01
C LYS A 277 -25.59 -17.15 11.95
N ASN A 278 -26.27 -18.29 11.82
CA ASN A 278 -27.73 -18.36 11.68
C ASN A 278 -28.30 -17.44 10.58
N GLY A 279 -27.53 -17.23 9.51
CA GLY A 279 -27.90 -16.34 8.41
C GLY A 279 -27.60 -14.85 8.65
N HIS A 280 -27.06 -14.48 9.81
CA HIS A 280 -26.65 -13.12 10.12
C HIS A 280 -25.18 -12.88 9.75
N THR A 281 -24.92 -11.83 8.98
CA THR A 281 -23.56 -11.39 8.63
C THR A 281 -22.99 -10.41 9.65
N LEU A 282 -21.67 -10.16 9.60
CA LEU A 282 -21.03 -9.14 10.42
C LEU A 282 -21.51 -7.72 10.09
N VAL A 283 -21.71 -7.43 8.81
CA VAL A 283 -22.16 -6.12 8.34
C VAL A 283 -23.59 -5.85 8.80
N GLU A 284 -24.48 -6.84 8.68
CA GLU A 284 -25.84 -6.76 9.24
C GLU A 284 -25.83 -6.56 10.76
N ASN A 285 -24.87 -7.18 11.47
CA ASN A 285 -24.72 -7.01 12.91
C ASN A 285 -24.35 -5.56 13.27
N ILE A 286 -23.29 -5.00 12.69
CA ILE A 286 -22.83 -3.64 13.04
C ILE A 286 -23.87 -2.56 12.66
N LEU A 287 -24.63 -2.77 11.57
CA LEU A 287 -25.67 -1.83 11.15
C LEU A 287 -26.83 -1.73 12.16
N GLN A 288 -27.03 -2.72 13.05
CA GLN A 288 -28.02 -2.62 14.13
C GLN A 288 -27.62 -1.63 15.22
N PHE A 289 -26.33 -1.34 15.36
CA PHE A 289 -25.81 -0.36 16.31
C PHE A 289 -25.82 1.06 15.75
N ASN A 290 -25.94 1.21 14.43
CA ASN A 290 -26.03 2.53 13.78
C ASN A 290 -27.34 3.23 14.15
N ILE A 291 -27.23 4.48 14.59
CA ILE A 291 -28.36 5.37 14.80
C ILE A 291 -28.47 6.27 13.58
N LYS A 292 -29.57 6.12 12.82
CA LYS A 292 -29.83 6.88 11.59
C LYS A 292 -29.60 8.39 11.80
N GLY A 293 -28.78 8.99 10.93
CA GLY A 293 -28.40 10.41 10.99
C GLY A 293 -27.46 10.80 12.13
N ASN A 294 -26.94 9.84 12.88
CA ASN A 294 -26.10 10.03 14.07
C ASN A 294 -24.93 9.03 14.02
N GLY A 295 -24.36 8.66 15.16
CA GLY A 295 -23.28 7.69 15.29
C GLY A 295 -23.73 6.27 15.59
N PHE A 296 -22.89 5.52 16.29
CA PHE A 296 -23.12 4.15 16.71
C PHE A 296 -23.29 4.04 18.22
N LYS A 297 -24.07 3.04 18.64
CA LYS A 297 -24.15 2.60 20.03
C LYS A 297 -23.01 1.64 20.35
N HIS A 298 -22.57 1.63 21.60
CA HIS A 298 -21.72 0.57 22.15
C HIS A 298 -22.55 -0.71 22.34
N ILE A 299 -23.73 -0.59 22.94
CA ILE A 299 -24.67 -1.72 23.14
C ILE A 299 -26.06 -1.40 22.59
N LEU A 300 -26.80 -2.42 22.13
CA LEU A 300 -28.10 -2.23 21.46
C LEU A 300 -29.14 -1.48 22.31
N SER A 301 -29.09 -1.62 23.64
CA SER A 301 -30.02 -0.97 24.56
C SER A 301 -29.79 0.54 24.72
N GLU A 302 -28.66 1.08 24.26
CA GLU A 302 -28.44 2.53 24.29
C GLU A 302 -29.38 3.25 23.33
N THR A 303 -29.71 4.49 23.66
CA THR A 303 -30.57 5.35 22.84
C THR A 303 -29.82 6.50 22.19
N SER A 304 -28.55 6.70 22.56
CA SER A 304 -27.66 7.76 22.09
C SER A 304 -26.36 7.17 21.55
N ALA A 305 -25.70 7.89 20.65
CA ALA A 305 -24.41 7.48 20.12
C ALA A 305 -23.33 7.48 21.22
N ASN A 306 -22.50 6.44 21.23
CA ASN A 306 -21.25 6.37 21.97
C ASN A 306 -20.11 6.81 21.04
N GLN A 307 -19.22 7.68 21.51
CA GLN A 307 -18.20 8.25 20.64
C GLN A 307 -17.19 7.20 20.13
N MET A 308 -16.72 6.29 20.99
CA MET A 308 -15.79 5.24 20.59
C MET A 308 -16.44 4.30 19.57
N ALA A 309 -17.64 3.79 19.89
CA ALA A 309 -18.42 2.96 18.97
C ALA A 309 -18.64 3.66 17.63
N THR A 310 -18.92 4.96 17.65
CA THR A 310 -19.14 5.75 16.44
C THR A 310 -17.89 5.80 15.57
N GLU A 311 -16.73 6.06 16.15
CA GLU A 311 -15.49 6.16 15.40
C GLU A 311 -15.04 4.81 14.86
N GLN A 312 -15.19 3.75 15.67
CA GLN A 312 -14.86 2.37 15.26
C GLN A 312 -15.82 1.82 14.21
N GLY A 313 -17.12 1.95 14.43
CA GLY A 313 -18.15 1.57 13.46
C GLY A 313 -18.01 2.34 12.16
N PHE A 314 -17.64 3.63 12.23
CA PHE A 314 -17.39 4.41 11.02
C PHE A 314 -16.20 3.88 10.21
N TYR A 315 -15.03 3.64 10.81
CA TYR A 315 -13.91 3.10 10.02
C TYR A 315 -14.13 1.65 9.59
N ALA A 316 -14.92 0.86 10.32
CA ALA A 316 -15.32 -0.47 9.89
C ALA A 316 -16.19 -0.39 8.63
N LEU A 317 -17.21 0.48 8.59
CA LEU A 317 -17.99 0.74 7.39
C LEU A 317 -17.13 1.25 6.22
N VAL A 318 -16.17 2.13 6.48
CA VAL A 318 -15.20 2.56 5.47
C VAL A 318 -14.41 1.36 4.94
N SER A 319 -13.97 0.45 5.81
CA SER A 319 -13.25 -0.77 5.39
C SER A 319 -14.09 -1.67 4.49
N VAL A 320 -15.38 -1.86 4.82
CA VAL A 320 -16.35 -2.59 4.00
C VAL A 320 -16.51 -1.91 2.64
N GLN A 321 -16.81 -0.59 2.61
CA GLN A 321 -16.97 0.17 1.37
C GLN A 321 -15.73 0.04 0.48
N ARG A 322 -14.53 0.15 1.06
CA ARG A 322 -13.28 0.06 0.32
C ARG A 322 -13.07 -1.32 -0.30
N GLN A 323 -13.39 -2.40 0.42
CA GLN A 323 -13.36 -3.75 -0.15
C GLN A 323 -14.38 -3.91 -1.29
N LEU A 324 -15.63 -3.46 -1.10
CA LEU A 324 -16.70 -3.52 -2.11
C LEU A 324 -16.42 -2.68 -3.36
N ASP A 325 -15.53 -1.69 -3.26
CA ASP A 325 -15.08 -0.83 -4.35
C ASP A 325 -13.76 -1.29 -4.98
N GLY A 326 -13.14 -2.37 -4.46
CA GLY A 326 -11.84 -2.84 -4.93
C GLY A 326 -10.70 -1.85 -4.65
N LYS A 327 -10.86 -0.97 -3.66
CA LYS A 327 -9.83 -0.04 -3.19
C LYS A 327 -8.86 -0.76 -2.26
N SER A 328 -7.72 -0.13 -1.96
CA SER A 328 -6.83 -0.66 -0.92
C SER A 328 -7.54 -0.71 0.43
N SER A 329 -7.10 -1.62 1.31
CA SER A 329 -7.67 -1.76 2.66
C SER A 329 -7.51 -0.48 3.50
N MET A 330 -8.18 -0.42 4.65
CA MET A 330 -8.26 0.77 5.47
C MET A 330 -6.88 1.32 5.86
N TYR A 331 -6.01 0.43 6.35
CA TYR A 331 -4.67 0.77 6.79
C TYR A 331 -3.65 0.77 5.66
N ARG A 332 -3.87 0.07 4.54
CA ARG A 332 -2.97 0.17 3.38
C ARG A 332 -3.29 1.41 2.56
N MET A 333 -2.52 2.47 2.72
CA MET A 333 -2.78 3.76 2.08
C MET A 333 -2.02 3.89 0.75
N THR A 334 -2.02 2.82 -0.04
CA THR A 334 -1.31 2.72 -1.32
C THR A 334 -2.09 3.31 -2.49
N ASP A 335 -3.38 3.60 -2.31
CA ASP A 335 -4.24 4.29 -3.27
C ASP A 335 -4.55 5.75 -2.89
N GLY A 336 -3.77 6.30 -1.93
CA GLY A 336 -4.07 7.55 -1.27
C GLY A 336 -4.20 8.74 -2.22
N LYS A 337 -5.39 9.34 -2.20
CA LYS A 337 -5.68 10.71 -2.62
C LYS A 337 -4.76 11.68 -1.86
N THR A 338 -4.02 12.53 -2.54
CA THR A 338 -3.55 13.80 -1.95
C THR A 338 -4.67 14.83 -2.08
N ALA A 339 -5.08 15.36 -0.93
CA ALA A 339 -5.81 16.61 -0.69
C ALA A 339 -5.97 17.56 -1.90
N GLU A 340 -7.21 17.97 -2.09
CA GLU A 340 -7.78 18.75 -3.19
C GLU A 340 -6.99 20.01 -3.61
N ALA A 341 -6.71 20.13 -4.90
CA ALA A 341 -6.95 21.38 -5.61
C ALA A 341 -8.37 21.31 -6.20
N SER A 342 -9.30 22.02 -5.56
CA SER A 342 -10.60 22.50 -6.02
C SER A 342 -11.27 21.82 -7.22
N THR A 343 -12.45 21.27 -6.94
CA THR A 343 -13.54 21.05 -7.91
C THR A 343 -13.72 22.22 -8.89
N GLN A 344 -13.67 21.92 -10.17
CA GLN A 344 -14.80 22.26 -11.05
C GLN A 344 -15.20 21.01 -11.81
N ALA A 345 -16.45 20.59 -11.61
CA ALA A 345 -17.12 19.70 -12.52
C ALA A 345 -17.29 20.41 -13.86
N THR A 346 -16.92 19.75 -14.96
CA THR A 346 -17.68 19.69 -16.21
C THR A 346 -16.87 18.90 -17.24
N GLY A 347 -17.57 18.04 -17.99
CA GLY A 347 -17.13 17.66 -19.33
C GLY A 347 -16.18 16.48 -19.41
N THR A 348 -16.65 15.44 -20.09
CA THR A 348 -15.83 14.50 -20.83
C THR A 348 -14.69 15.22 -21.57
N ASP A 349 -13.43 14.98 -21.20
CA ASP A 349 -12.37 14.92 -22.20
C ASP A 349 -11.20 14.03 -21.73
N LYS A 350 -10.67 13.25 -22.66
CA LYS A 350 -9.49 12.40 -22.44
C LYS A 350 -8.26 13.27 -22.27
N THR A 351 -7.21 12.69 -21.67
CA THR A 351 -5.80 13.14 -21.63
C THR A 351 -5.53 14.15 -20.50
N VAL A 352 -4.69 13.86 -19.49
CA VAL A 352 -3.25 13.58 -19.62
C VAL A 352 -2.80 12.62 -18.51
N SER A 353 -2.20 11.49 -18.89
CA SER A 353 -1.52 10.54 -18.00
C SER A 353 -0.15 11.07 -17.54
N GLY A 354 0.21 10.90 -16.27
CA GLY A 354 1.53 11.16 -15.71
C GLY A 354 1.59 12.32 -14.70
N LEU A 355 2.69 12.45 -13.95
CA LEU A 355 2.85 13.47 -12.90
C LEU A 355 2.76 14.92 -13.41
N LYS A 356 2.35 15.83 -12.52
CA LYS A 356 2.12 17.26 -12.79
C LYS A 356 3.32 17.98 -13.44
N ASP A 357 4.54 17.64 -13.01
CA ASP A 357 5.77 18.33 -13.45
C ASP A 357 6.53 17.56 -14.53
N LYS A 358 5.90 16.57 -15.18
CA LYS A 358 6.52 15.85 -16.29
C LYS A 358 6.76 16.78 -17.48
N ASN A 359 7.79 16.46 -18.25
CA ASN A 359 8.07 17.12 -19.52
C ASN A 359 6.86 16.94 -20.46
N ALA A 360 6.45 18.02 -21.14
CA ALA A 360 5.26 18.06 -21.98
C ALA A 360 5.27 17.03 -23.12
N ASP A 361 6.46 16.62 -23.58
CA ASP A 361 6.59 15.64 -24.65
C ASP A 361 6.41 14.19 -24.16
N VAL A 362 6.45 13.95 -22.84
CA VAL A 362 6.27 12.64 -22.24
C VAL A 362 4.79 12.24 -22.27
N LYS A 363 4.51 11.05 -22.81
CA LYS A 363 3.15 10.50 -22.98
C LYS A 363 3.11 9.07 -22.44
N ALA A 364 2.02 8.69 -21.76
CA ALA A 364 1.85 7.29 -21.42
C ALA A 364 1.57 6.48 -22.68
N MET A 365 2.11 5.26 -22.69
CA MET A 365 1.93 4.36 -23.81
C MET A 365 0.69 3.50 -23.58
N PRO A 366 -0.31 3.53 -24.48
CA PRO A 366 -1.50 2.71 -24.33
C PRO A 366 -1.16 1.23 -24.50
N VAL A 367 -2.01 0.37 -23.94
CA VAL A 367 -1.96 -1.06 -24.23
C VAL A 367 -2.36 -1.26 -25.70
N THR A 368 -1.48 -1.88 -26.48
CA THR A 368 -1.65 -2.14 -27.92
C THR A 368 -1.72 -3.64 -28.24
N LYS A 369 -1.25 -4.49 -27.33
CA LYS A 369 -1.23 -5.95 -27.46
C LYS A 369 -1.60 -6.60 -26.12
N GLU A 370 -2.88 -6.63 -25.80
CA GLU A 370 -3.38 -7.29 -24.59
C GLU A 370 -2.95 -8.77 -24.52
N GLY A 371 -2.53 -9.23 -23.34
CA GLY A 371 -2.12 -10.62 -23.12
C GLY A 371 -0.78 -11.01 -23.78
N ARG A 372 0.02 -10.06 -24.28
CA ARG A 372 1.35 -10.36 -24.84
C ARG A 372 2.27 -10.98 -23.78
N THR A 373 2.75 -12.20 -24.04
CA THR A 373 3.67 -12.95 -23.18
C THR A 373 4.73 -13.72 -24.01
N PHE A 374 5.67 -14.38 -23.34
CA PHE A 374 6.78 -15.15 -23.93
C PHE A 374 6.95 -16.50 -23.21
N THR A 375 7.47 -17.49 -23.93
CA THR A 375 7.58 -18.87 -23.44
C THR A 375 8.63 -19.05 -22.34
N ASP A 376 9.69 -18.25 -22.39
CA ASP A 376 10.89 -18.32 -21.54
C ASP A 376 10.79 -17.47 -20.27
N ILE A 377 9.67 -16.78 -20.04
CA ILE A 377 9.44 -15.97 -18.83
C ILE A 377 8.42 -16.59 -17.87
N LYS A 378 7.87 -17.77 -18.19
CA LYS A 378 6.85 -18.42 -17.36
C LYS A 378 7.41 -18.74 -15.97
N GLY A 379 6.83 -18.12 -14.93
CA GLY A 379 7.30 -18.27 -13.54
C GLY A 379 8.56 -17.46 -13.23
N HIS A 380 9.05 -16.65 -14.16
CA HIS A 380 10.17 -15.74 -13.92
C HIS A 380 9.72 -14.58 -13.03
N LYS A 381 10.57 -14.17 -12.07
CA LYS A 381 10.21 -13.12 -11.08
C LYS A 381 9.78 -11.78 -11.70
N ASN A 382 10.32 -11.45 -12.87
CA ASN A 382 10.00 -10.22 -13.63
C ASN A 382 8.93 -10.41 -14.72
N GLN A 383 8.21 -11.54 -14.76
CA GLN A 383 7.22 -11.84 -15.80
C GLN A 383 6.19 -10.71 -15.96
N LYS A 384 5.63 -10.22 -14.86
CA LYS A 384 4.62 -9.15 -14.86
C LYS A 384 5.13 -7.86 -15.50
N ALA A 385 6.33 -7.42 -15.14
CA ALA A 385 6.93 -6.22 -15.70
C ALA A 385 7.18 -6.37 -17.21
N ILE A 386 7.69 -7.53 -17.63
CA ILE A 386 7.96 -7.85 -19.04
C ILE A 386 6.65 -7.80 -19.85
N GLU A 387 5.59 -8.46 -19.39
CA GLU A 387 4.29 -8.50 -20.06
C GLU A 387 3.63 -7.11 -20.12
N ALA A 388 3.70 -6.34 -19.03
CA ALA A 388 3.12 -5.00 -18.95
C ALA A 388 3.79 -4.01 -19.93
N LEU A 389 5.12 -4.07 -20.09
CA LEU A 389 5.83 -3.24 -21.04
C LEU A 389 5.68 -3.76 -22.49
N ALA A 390 5.68 -5.07 -22.69
CA ALA A 390 5.51 -5.68 -24.02
C ALA A 390 4.12 -5.43 -24.61
N SER A 391 3.07 -5.48 -23.78
CA SER A 391 1.69 -5.16 -24.17
C SER A 391 1.51 -3.69 -24.59
N ARG A 392 2.40 -2.79 -24.15
CA ARG A 392 2.45 -1.37 -24.56
C ARG A 392 3.44 -1.11 -25.69
N SER A 393 4.03 -2.18 -26.26
CA SER A 393 5.08 -2.10 -27.28
C SER A 393 6.32 -1.31 -26.84
N ILE A 394 6.56 -1.18 -25.53
CA ILE A 394 7.74 -0.49 -24.95
C ILE A 394 8.98 -1.36 -25.06
N ILE A 395 8.85 -2.67 -24.78
CA ILE A 395 9.93 -3.64 -24.92
C ILE A 395 9.42 -4.87 -25.66
N ASN A 396 10.10 -5.26 -26.73
CA ASN A 396 9.74 -6.46 -27.50
C ASN A 396 10.66 -7.63 -27.14
N GLY A 397 10.18 -8.85 -27.37
CA GLY A 397 11.02 -10.04 -27.32
C GLY A 397 12.06 -10.05 -28.44
N LYS A 398 13.11 -10.86 -28.27
CA LYS A 398 14.12 -11.09 -29.31
C LYS A 398 13.52 -11.84 -30.50
N THR A 399 12.50 -12.65 -30.23
CA THR A 399 11.66 -13.29 -31.25
C THR A 399 10.18 -13.12 -30.89
N ASP A 400 9.28 -13.65 -31.72
CA ASP A 400 7.85 -13.63 -31.44
C ASP A 400 7.46 -14.44 -30.20
N THR A 401 8.30 -15.38 -29.74
CA THR A 401 7.98 -16.30 -28.64
C THR A 401 8.98 -16.27 -27.48
N ALA A 402 10.15 -15.65 -27.65
CA ALA A 402 11.20 -15.58 -26.62
C ALA A 402 11.61 -14.15 -26.30
N PHE A 403 11.77 -13.86 -25.01
CA PHE A 403 12.18 -12.55 -24.49
C PHE A 403 13.68 -12.44 -24.21
N GLU A 404 14.29 -13.54 -23.80
CA GLU A 404 15.63 -13.71 -23.25
C GLU A 404 15.86 -12.85 -21.98
N PRO A 405 15.23 -13.18 -20.84
CA PRO A 405 15.25 -12.32 -19.65
C PRO A 405 16.65 -12.08 -19.10
N ASP A 406 17.52 -13.10 -19.14
CA ASP A 406 18.88 -13.06 -18.61
C ASP A 406 19.94 -12.53 -19.58
N ALA A 407 19.57 -12.25 -20.83
CA ALA A 407 20.52 -11.66 -21.79
C ALA A 407 20.84 -10.21 -21.41
N THR A 408 22.07 -9.78 -21.73
CA THR A 408 22.50 -8.39 -21.52
C THR A 408 21.85 -7.48 -22.56
N MET A 409 21.81 -6.18 -22.24
CA MET A 409 21.26 -5.16 -23.12
C MET A 409 22.33 -4.17 -23.59
N THR A 410 22.26 -3.80 -24.86
CA THR A 410 23.13 -2.79 -25.46
C THR A 410 22.64 -1.37 -25.20
N ARG A 411 23.54 -0.40 -25.31
CA ARG A 411 23.25 1.05 -25.18
C ARG A 411 22.18 1.53 -26.16
N ALA A 412 22.19 1.04 -27.40
CA ALA A 412 21.18 1.35 -28.41
C ALA A 412 19.80 0.77 -28.05
N GLU A 413 19.74 -0.46 -27.55
CA GLU A 413 18.49 -1.07 -27.11
C GLU A 413 17.88 -0.33 -25.93
N PHE A 414 18.68 0.06 -24.93
CA PHE A 414 18.17 0.84 -23.80
C PHE A 414 17.62 2.21 -24.24
N ALA A 415 18.36 2.93 -25.07
CA ALA A 415 17.92 4.23 -25.60
C ALA A 415 16.58 4.09 -26.34
N THR A 416 16.39 2.98 -27.04
CA THR A 416 15.14 2.68 -27.74
C THR A 416 13.99 2.49 -26.77
N ILE A 417 14.12 1.57 -25.80
CA ILE A 417 13.01 1.26 -24.89
C ILE A 417 12.67 2.40 -23.94
N VAL A 418 13.64 3.25 -23.55
CA VAL A 418 13.33 4.41 -22.69
C VAL A 418 12.60 5.51 -23.44
N VAL A 419 12.98 5.77 -24.70
CA VAL A 419 12.25 6.72 -25.57
C VAL A 419 10.83 6.21 -25.84
N GLN A 420 10.67 4.91 -26.06
CA GLN A 420 9.35 4.29 -26.20
C GLN A 420 8.56 4.34 -24.89
N ALA A 421 9.17 4.04 -23.75
CA ALA A 421 8.55 4.09 -22.42
C ALA A 421 7.95 5.46 -22.11
N LEU A 422 8.65 6.52 -22.53
CA LEU A 422 8.23 7.90 -22.32
C LEU A 422 7.32 8.44 -23.44
N GLY A 423 6.98 7.64 -24.45
CA GLY A 423 6.16 8.06 -25.59
C GLY A 423 6.76 9.21 -26.40
N LEU A 424 8.09 9.37 -26.34
CA LEU A 424 8.81 10.42 -27.05
C LEU A 424 8.92 10.08 -28.54
N THR A 425 8.85 11.11 -29.39
CA THR A 425 8.99 10.91 -30.84
C THR A 425 10.47 10.72 -31.22
N PRO A 426 10.84 9.58 -31.84
CA PRO A 426 12.23 9.34 -32.26
C PRO A 426 12.64 10.31 -33.38
N LYS A 427 13.80 10.95 -33.23
CA LYS A 427 14.38 11.86 -34.21
C LYS A 427 15.91 11.77 -34.16
N ALA A 428 16.52 11.48 -35.30
CA ALA A 428 17.98 11.44 -35.42
C ALA A 428 18.55 12.86 -35.30
N ASP A 429 19.74 12.97 -34.72
CA ASP A 429 20.40 14.26 -34.43
C ASP A 429 21.89 14.26 -34.84
N ASN A 430 22.37 13.19 -35.50
CA ASN A 430 23.73 12.98 -36.04
C ASN A 430 24.89 13.42 -35.12
N VAL A 431 24.70 13.28 -33.80
CA VAL A 431 25.66 13.73 -32.78
C VAL A 431 26.89 12.82 -32.72
N PHE A 432 26.70 11.52 -32.93
CA PHE A 432 27.74 10.51 -32.76
C PHE A 432 28.13 9.86 -34.08
N LYS A 433 29.43 9.74 -34.33
CA LYS A 433 30.00 9.20 -35.57
C LYS A 433 29.70 7.71 -35.75
N ASP A 434 29.56 7.00 -34.64
CA ASP A 434 29.26 5.56 -34.59
C ASP A 434 27.75 5.27 -34.54
N VAL A 435 26.91 6.27 -34.79
CA VAL A 435 25.45 6.13 -34.93
C VAL A 435 25.06 6.55 -36.37
N PRO A 436 25.08 5.61 -37.33
CA PRO A 436 24.70 5.93 -38.71
C PRO A 436 23.24 6.36 -38.81
N ASP A 437 22.93 7.37 -39.61
CA ASP A 437 21.58 7.96 -39.76
C ASP A 437 20.49 6.93 -40.11
N LYS A 438 20.85 5.87 -40.82
CA LYS A 438 19.95 4.79 -41.24
C LYS A 438 19.87 3.61 -40.26
N ALA A 439 20.61 3.65 -39.14
CA ALA A 439 20.51 2.62 -38.12
C ALA A 439 19.13 2.66 -37.46
N TRP A 440 18.56 1.49 -37.15
CA TRP A 440 17.23 1.39 -36.55
C TRP A 440 17.13 2.14 -35.21
N TYR A 441 18.24 2.31 -34.50
CA TYR A 441 18.34 3.01 -33.22
C TYR A 441 18.67 4.51 -33.37
N ALA A 442 19.00 5.02 -34.57
CA ALA A 442 19.52 6.38 -34.73
C ALA A 442 18.54 7.45 -34.20
N GLY A 443 17.24 7.29 -34.52
CA GLY A 443 16.20 8.19 -34.02
C GLY A 443 16.03 8.14 -32.51
N TYR A 444 16.18 6.97 -31.90
CA TYR A 444 16.04 6.79 -30.47
C TYR A 444 17.25 7.33 -29.70
N VAL A 445 18.46 7.09 -30.20
CA VAL A 445 19.69 7.64 -29.60
C VAL A 445 19.69 9.17 -29.68
N GLY A 446 19.32 9.74 -30.83
CA GLY A 446 19.19 11.19 -31.01
C GLY A 446 18.20 11.81 -30.01
N THR A 447 16.99 11.25 -29.92
CA THR A 447 15.99 11.71 -28.94
C THR A 447 16.48 11.54 -27.49
N ALA A 448 16.96 10.36 -27.10
CA ALA A 448 17.43 10.12 -25.74
C ALA A 448 18.59 11.06 -25.34
N TYR A 449 19.46 11.40 -26.29
CA TYR A 449 20.55 12.37 -26.08
C TYR A 449 19.99 13.79 -25.91
N LYS A 450 19.06 14.22 -26.77
CA LYS A 450 18.42 15.54 -26.69
C LYS A 450 17.73 15.78 -25.34
N TYR A 451 17.06 14.76 -24.80
CA TYR A 451 16.43 14.81 -23.48
C TYR A 451 17.41 14.53 -22.32
N LYS A 452 18.71 14.39 -22.61
CA LYS A 452 19.78 14.13 -21.64
C LYS A 452 19.61 12.82 -20.86
N ILE A 453 18.81 11.88 -21.34
CA ILE A 453 18.65 10.55 -20.74
C ILE A 453 19.97 9.78 -20.89
N VAL A 454 20.57 9.84 -22.09
CA VAL A 454 21.86 9.21 -22.39
C VAL A 454 22.92 10.25 -22.74
N SER A 455 24.18 9.86 -22.61
CA SER A 455 25.36 10.63 -23.04
C SER A 455 26.30 9.73 -23.83
N GLY A 456 27.17 10.31 -24.67
CA GLY A 456 28.25 9.55 -25.32
C GLY A 456 29.27 9.01 -24.34
N ILE A 457 30.06 8.03 -24.79
CA ILE A 457 31.29 7.61 -24.08
C ILE A 457 32.45 8.57 -24.37
N SER A 458 32.33 9.35 -25.44
CA SER A 458 33.19 10.47 -25.80
C SER A 458 32.32 11.60 -26.38
N ALA A 459 32.94 12.72 -26.77
CA ALA A 459 32.24 13.78 -27.48
C ALA A 459 31.71 13.35 -28.86
N THR A 460 32.27 12.27 -29.45
CA THR A 460 31.96 11.83 -30.81
C THR A 460 31.40 10.42 -30.90
N ASP A 461 31.45 9.63 -29.83
CA ASP A 461 31.11 8.20 -29.87
C ASP A 461 30.09 7.84 -28.78
N PHE A 462 29.08 7.06 -29.17
CA PHE A 462 28.01 6.57 -28.30
C PHE A 462 28.24 5.15 -27.78
N ASN A 463 28.96 4.32 -28.54
CA ASN A 463 29.12 2.88 -28.41
C ASN A 463 27.77 2.12 -28.40
N PRO A 464 27.00 2.13 -29.51
CA PRO A 464 25.64 1.59 -29.54
C PRO A 464 25.55 0.09 -29.20
N ASN A 465 26.59 -0.68 -29.53
CA ASN A 465 26.64 -2.13 -29.31
C ASN A 465 27.26 -2.51 -27.96
N GLY A 466 27.78 -1.54 -27.20
CA GLY A 466 28.33 -1.79 -25.88
C GLY A 466 27.25 -2.19 -24.88
N SER A 467 27.56 -3.15 -24.00
CA SER A 467 26.72 -3.52 -22.88
C SER A 467 26.63 -2.39 -21.85
N ILE A 468 25.48 -2.24 -21.21
CA ILE A 468 25.27 -1.25 -20.15
C ILE A 468 25.54 -1.88 -18.80
N THR A 469 26.26 -1.17 -17.93
CA THR A 469 26.44 -1.56 -16.53
C THR A 469 25.25 -1.14 -15.67
N ARG A 470 25.02 -1.82 -14.54
CA ARG A 470 23.88 -1.51 -13.67
C ARG A 470 23.88 -0.05 -13.17
N GLN A 471 25.04 0.52 -12.86
CA GLN A 471 25.15 1.94 -12.45
C GLN A 471 24.84 2.93 -13.57
N GLU A 472 25.17 2.58 -14.83
CA GLU A 472 24.80 3.39 -15.99
C GLU A 472 23.30 3.33 -16.24
N ALA A 473 22.70 2.13 -16.15
CA ALA A 473 21.25 1.97 -16.29
C ALA A 473 20.50 2.74 -15.21
N ALA A 474 20.92 2.67 -13.95
CA ALA A 474 20.34 3.46 -12.86
C ALA A 474 20.42 4.97 -13.14
N SER A 475 21.56 5.44 -13.65
CA SER A 475 21.76 6.85 -14.03
C SER A 475 20.85 7.30 -15.14
N MET A 476 20.67 6.47 -16.18
CA MET A 476 19.77 6.80 -17.28
C MET A 476 18.30 6.73 -16.87
N VAL A 477 17.90 5.76 -16.05
CA VAL A 477 16.53 5.64 -15.52
C VAL A 477 16.20 6.80 -14.58
N ALA A 478 17.14 7.25 -13.73
CA ALA A 478 16.93 8.43 -12.90
C ALA A 478 16.70 9.69 -13.74
N ARG A 479 17.47 9.88 -14.82
CA ARG A 479 17.25 11.02 -15.74
C ARG A 479 15.91 10.93 -16.47
N ALA A 480 15.49 9.72 -16.86
CA ALA A 480 14.15 9.49 -17.43
C ALA A 480 13.05 9.80 -16.39
N ALA A 481 13.22 9.37 -15.14
CA ALA A 481 12.29 9.64 -14.05
C ALA A 481 12.13 11.15 -13.79
N ALA A 482 13.21 11.93 -13.89
CA ALA A 482 13.15 13.38 -13.79
C ALA A 482 12.26 14.00 -14.90
N LEU A 483 12.34 13.47 -16.14
CA LEU A 483 11.45 13.90 -17.23
C LEU A 483 10.00 13.49 -16.99
N CYS A 484 9.77 12.44 -16.20
CA CYS A 484 8.43 12.04 -15.77
C CYS A 484 7.88 12.89 -14.62
N GLY A 485 8.61 13.90 -14.13
CA GLY A 485 8.19 14.75 -13.02
C GLY A 485 8.51 14.18 -11.63
N MET A 486 9.32 13.11 -11.55
CA MET A 486 9.79 12.60 -10.27
C MET A 486 10.93 13.47 -9.71
N ASN A 487 10.92 13.74 -8.40
CA ASN A 487 12.05 14.40 -7.77
C ASN A 487 13.22 13.43 -7.61
N THR A 488 14.26 13.62 -8.43
CA THR A 488 15.48 12.79 -8.40
C THR A 488 16.63 13.42 -7.64
N ASN A 489 16.42 14.61 -7.06
CA ASN A 489 17.43 15.28 -6.25
C ASN A 489 17.42 14.68 -4.85
N MET A 490 18.60 14.31 -4.36
CA MET A 490 18.80 13.76 -3.03
C MET A 490 19.97 14.47 -2.36
N ASP A 491 19.84 14.74 -1.06
CA ASP A 491 20.94 15.27 -0.27
C ASP A 491 22.03 14.21 -0.05
N ALA A 492 23.25 14.68 0.22
CA ALA A 492 24.42 13.81 0.34
C ALA A 492 24.31 12.78 1.48
N ALA A 493 23.62 13.11 2.58
CA ALA A 493 23.45 12.20 3.69
C ALA A 493 22.48 11.06 3.33
N THR A 494 21.37 11.38 2.66
CA THR A 494 20.43 10.37 2.17
C THR A 494 21.08 9.45 1.12
N ILE A 495 21.90 10.01 0.22
CA ILE A 495 22.67 9.19 -0.75
C ILE A 495 23.59 8.22 -0.03
N GLN A 496 24.38 8.72 0.93
CA GLN A 496 25.31 7.89 1.69
C GLN A 496 24.59 6.79 2.48
N ASN A 497 23.53 7.13 3.21
CA ASN A 497 22.77 6.17 4.02
C ASN A 497 22.11 5.10 3.17
N THR A 498 21.54 5.48 2.02
CA THR A 498 20.88 4.54 1.11
C THR A 498 21.88 3.57 0.49
N LEU A 499 23.10 4.02 0.16
CA LEU A 499 24.09 3.16 -0.47
C LEU A 499 24.88 2.33 0.54
N ALA A 500 25.09 2.83 1.76
CA ALA A 500 25.84 2.13 2.81
C ALA A 500 25.22 0.79 3.26
N GLN A 501 23.97 0.50 2.88
CA GLN A 501 23.34 -0.80 3.11
C GLN A 501 23.89 -1.93 2.22
N PHE A 502 24.57 -1.59 1.12
CA PHE A 502 25.13 -2.55 0.18
C PHE A 502 26.62 -2.73 0.40
N THR A 503 27.13 -3.95 0.39
CA THR A 503 28.52 -4.22 0.76
C THR A 503 29.55 -3.70 -0.24
N ASP A 504 29.16 -3.49 -1.49
CA ASP A 504 30.01 -3.09 -2.61
C ASP A 504 29.71 -1.65 -3.10
N TYR A 505 29.03 -0.83 -2.29
CA TYR A 505 28.66 0.53 -2.69
C TYR A 505 29.84 1.43 -3.05
N VAL A 506 31.01 1.16 -2.48
CA VAL A 506 32.27 1.86 -2.77
C VAL A 506 32.83 1.56 -4.17
N ASP A 507 32.37 0.50 -4.83
CA ASP A 507 32.75 0.16 -6.20
C ASP A 507 31.97 0.97 -7.24
N ALA A 508 30.88 1.63 -6.83
CA ALA A 508 30.10 2.51 -7.67
C ALA A 508 30.88 3.80 -7.96
N ALA A 509 30.80 4.26 -9.20
CA ALA A 509 31.39 5.54 -9.55
C ALA A 509 30.65 6.68 -8.85
N SER A 510 31.38 7.70 -8.37
CA SER A 510 30.80 8.82 -7.61
C SER A 510 29.65 9.53 -8.33
N TRP A 511 29.73 9.63 -9.66
CA TRP A 511 28.68 10.21 -10.51
C TRP A 511 27.39 9.39 -10.55
N ALA A 512 27.44 8.09 -10.23
CA ALA A 512 26.29 7.19 -10.22
C ALA A 512 25.60 7.14 -8.86
N ASN A 513 26.25 7.60 -7.78
CA ASN A 513 25.76 7.42 -6.41
C ASN A 513 24.36 8.01 -6.21
N SER A 514 24.12 9.24 -6.66
CA SER A 514 22.80 9.87 -6.53
C SER A 514 21.71 9.08 -7.27
N ALA A 515 22.01 8.58 -8.47
CA ALA A 515 21.04 7.83 -9.26
C ALA A 515 20.76 6.43 -8.69
N LEU A 516 21.80 5.73 -8.21
CA LEU A 516 21.66 4.45 -7.52
C LEU A 516 20.83 4.63 -6.25
N ALA A 517 21.15 5.64 -5.43
CA ALA A 517 20.39 5.96 -4.24
C ALA A 517 18.92 6.28 -4.57
N PHE A 518 18.67 7.07 -5.61
CA PHE A 518 17.31 7.38 -6.07
C PHE A 518 16.56 6.11 -6.46
N CYS A 519 17.18 5.24 -7.26
CA CYS A 519 16.57 4.02 -7.74
C CYS A 519 16.25 3.06 -6.59
N TYR A 520 17.14 2.92 -5.60
CA TYR A 520 16.85 2.11 -4.43
C TYR A 520 15.78 2.78 -3.55
N SER A 521 15.92 4.04 -3.16
CA SER A 521 14.95 4.72 -2.28
C SER A 521 13.53 4.71 -2.84
N ASN A 522 13.38 4.73 -4.16
CA ASN A 522 12.10 4.66 -4.83
C ASN A 522 11.73 3.25 -5.30
N ASP A 523 12.40 2.20 -4.84
CA ASP A 523 12.14 0.79 -5.19
C ASP A 523 12.14 0.50 -6.70
N VAL A 524 12.78 1.34 -7.52
CA VAL A 524 13.04 1.13 -8.94
C VAL A 524 14.05 0.00 -9.12
N LEU A 525 15.05 -0.06 -8.23
CA LEU A 525 15.90 -1.22 -8.03
C LEU A 525 15.46 -1.97 -6.77
N ASP A 526 15.57 -3.31 -6.82
CA ASP A 526 15.24 -4.18 -5.69
C ASP A 526 16.35 -4.14 -4.62
N LYS A 527 15.95 -4.02 -3.35
CA LYS A 527 16.85 -3.97 -2.18
C LYS A 527 17.06 -5.34 -1.53
N SER A 528 16.48 -6.40 -2.08
CA SER A 528 16.59 -7.76 -1.52
C SER A 528 18.02 -8.32 -1.59
N ASP A 529 18.83 -7.86 -2.54
CA ASP A 529 20.23 -8.23 -2.68
C ASP A 529 21.14 -7.35 -1.79
N LEU A 530 22.13 -7.96 -1.14
CA LEU A 530 23.11 -7.24 -0.30
C LEU A 530 24.21 -6.51 -1.09
N THR A 531 24.18 -6.59 -2.42
CA THR A 531 25.17 -6.02 -3.33
C THR A 531 24.51 -5.27 -4.48
N ILE A 532 25.09 -4.14 -4.89
CA ILE A 532 24.69 -3.38 -6.07
C ILE A 532 25.23 -4.04 -7.35
N SER A 533 26.43 -4.60 -7.34
CA SER A 533 27.23 -4.98 -8.52
C SER A 533 27.27 -3.88 -9.60
N PRO A 534 27.77 -2.67 -9.27
CA PRO A 534 27.55 -1.47 -10.07
C PRO A 534 28.16 -1.54 -11.48
N LYS A 535 29.25 -2.29 -11.65
CA LYS A 535 29.95 -2.48 -12.93
C LYS A 535 29.49 -3.72 -13.72
N ALA A 536 28.58 -4.53 -13.16
CA ALA A 536 28.09 -5.72 -13.85
C ALA A 536 27.16 -5.32 -15.01
N PRO A 537 27.22 -6.01 -16.16
CA PRO A 537 26.25 -5.84 -17.22
C PRO A 537 24.84 -6.10 -16.71
N ILE A 538 23.91 -5.18 -16.98
CA ILE A 538 22.51 -5.32 -16.55
C ILE A 538 21.74 -6.22 -17.53
N LYS A 539 20.84 -7.04 -16.99
CA LYS A 539 20.01 -7.97 -17.77
C LYS A 539 18.75 -7.28 -18.31
N ARG A 540 18.20 -7.83 -19.40
CA ARG A 540 16.96 -7.34 -20.02
C ARG A 540 15.77 -7.35 -19.06
N CYS A 541 15.62 -8.39 -18.25
CA CYS A 541 14.54 -8.47 -17.26
C CYS A 541 14.65 -7.41 -16.16
N GLU A 542 15.87 -7.05 -15.76
CA GLU A 542 16.10 -6.04 -14.72
C GLU A 542 15.74 -4.65 -15.24
N ILE A 543 16.11 -4.32 -16.47
CA ILE A 543 15.70 -3.04 -17.08
C ILE A 543 14.18 -2.99 -17.27
N ALA A 544 13.55 -4.11 -17.68
CA ALA A 544 12.09 -4.17 -17.78
C ALA A 544 11.42 -3.89 -16.41
N GLU A 545 11.94 -4.46 -15.33
CA GLU A 545 11.47 -4.18 -13.97
C GLU A 545 11.67 -2.71 -13.60
N MET A 546 12.86 -2.15 -13.83
CA MET A 546 13.17 -0.76 -13.51
C MET A 546 12.22 0.22 -14.21
N LEU A 547 12.01 0.04 -15.52
CA LEU A 547 11.12 0.91 -16.30
C LEU A 547 9.66 0.72 -15.88
N TYR A 548 9.21 -0.52 -15.65
CA TYR A 548 7.85 -0.80 -15.17
C TYR A 548 7.56 -0.08 -13.84
N ARG A 549 8.50 -0.16 -12.88
CA ARG A 549 8.36 0.49 -11.57
C ARG A 549 8.45 2.00 -11.65
N MET A 550 9.38 2.53 -12.46
CA MET A 550 9.53 3.97 -12.67
C MET A 550 8.28 4.57 -13.33
N LEU A 551 7.77 3.95 -14.40
CA LEU A 551 6.55 4.40 -15.07
C LEU A 551 5.33 4.30 -14.16
N GLY A 552 5.24 3.25 -13.34
CA GLY A 552 4.16 3.11 -12.35
C GLY A 552 4.18 4.22 -11.30
N LYS A 553 5.36 4.64 -10.84
CA LYS A 553 5.53 5.78 -9.91
C LYS A 553 5.34 7.15 -10.56
N ALA A 554 5.43 7.19 -11.88
CA ALA A 554 5.22 8.37 -12.68
C ALA A 554 3.77 8.52 -13.19
N ASP A 555 2.85 7.61 -12.84
CA ASP A 555 1.47 7.53 -13.37
C ASP A 555 1.42 7.41 -14.91
N LEU A 556 2.36 6.66 -15.49
CA LEU A 556 2.49 6.43 -16.94
C LEU A 556 2.23 4.99 -17.39
N MET A 557 1.77 4.11 -16.48
CA MET A 557 1.44 2.71 -16.77
C MET A 557 -0.02 2.49 -17.13
#